data_AF-A0A0E0LR17-F1
#
_entry.id   AF-A0A0E0LR17-F1
#
_cell.length_a   1.000
_cell.length_b   1.000
_cell.length_c   1.000
_cell.angle_alpha   90.00
_cell.angle_beta   90.00
_cell.angle_gamma   90.00
#
_symmetry.space_group_name_H-M   'P 1'
#
loop_
_entity.id
_entity.type
_entity.pdbx_description
1 polymer ?
#
loop_
_entity_poly.entity_id
_entity_poly.type
_entity_poly.pdbx_seq_one_letter_code
_entity_poly.pdbx_strand_id
1 'polypeptide(L)' 'MDKKKKADMEKERKLKERYKIAFALEQKRIDLERDKFEFKRTIEEDKLSRTDTSAMSIDEQEYYQNVKNQILSRRSAQA' A
#
# COMPACT_ATOMS: atom_id res chain seq x y z
N MET A 1 -49.05 12.04 5.43
CA MET A 1 -47.59 12.09 5.20
C MET A 1 -47.33 12.99 4.00
N ASP A 2 -46.90 14.23 4.26
CA ASP A 2 -46.73 15.24 3.22
C ASP A 2 -45.74 14.83 2.13
N LYS A 3 -46.04 15.19 0.87
CA LYS A 3 -45.19 14.93 -0.30
C LYS A 3 -43.76 15.45 -0.09
N LYS A 4 -43.61 16.58 0.63
CA LYS A 4 -42.32 17.18 1.00
C LYS A 4 -41.46 16.24 1.86
N LYS A 5 -42.02 15.67 2.92
CA LYS A 5 -41.30 14.76 3.83
C LYS A 5 -40.81 13.50 3.11
N LYS A 6 -41.61 12.96 2.19
CA LYS A 6 -41.20 11.81 1.35
C LYS A 6 -40.03 12.16 0.42
N ALA A 7 -40.07 13.34 -0.20
CA ALA A 7 -38.99 13.80 -1.08
C ALA A 7 -37.67 14.03 -0.31
N ASP A 8 -37.74 14.58 0.91
CA ASP A 8 -36.56 14.82 1.73
C ASP A 8 -35.93 13.50 2.21
N MET A 9 -36.73 12.52 2.64
CA MET A 9 -36.24 11.18 2.99
C MET A 9 -35.56 10.48 1.81
N GLU A 10 -36.12 10.60 0.61
CA GLU A 10 -35.54 9.99 -0.60
C GLU A 10 -34.22 10.67 -1.01
N LYS A 11 -34.12 12.00 -0.85
CA LYS A 11 -32.85 12.73 -1.06
C LYS A 11 -31.79 12.28 -0.07
N GLU A 12 -32.14 12.14 1.21
CA GLU A 12 -31.22 11.68 2.24
C GLU A 12 -30.74 10.25 1.98
N ARG A 13 -31.64 9.36 1.56
CA ARG A 13 -31.30 7.98 1.16
C ARG A 13 -30.28 7.98 0.03
N LYS A 14 -30.53 8.73 -1.05
CA LYS A 14 -29.61 8.85 -2.20
C LYS A 14 -28.25 9.44 -1.79
N LEU A 15 -28.25 10.42 -0.88
CA LEU A 15 -27.01 11.00 -0.37
C LEU A 15 -26.18 9.98 0.40
N LYS A 16 -26.81 9.21 1.30
CA LYS A 16 -26.15 8.13 2.06
C LYS A 16 -25.60 7.06 1.13
N GLU A 17 -26.33 6.67 0.09
CA GLU A 17 -25.87 5.69 -0.90
C GLU A 17 -24.65 6.21 -1.67
N ARG A 18 -24.69 7.46 -2.15
CA ARG A 18 -23.54 8.09 -2.81
C ARG A 18 -22.31 8.12 -1.90
N TYR A 19 -22.50 8.46 -0.63
CA TYR A 19 -21.41 8.50 0.35
C TYR A 19 -20.80 7.11 0.57
N LYS A 20 -21.62 6.07 0.71
CA LYS A 20 -21.15 4.68 0.85
C LYS A 20 -20.33 4.24 -0.37
N ILE A 21 -20.79 4.58 -1.57
CA ILE A 21 -20.08 4.25 -2.82
C ILE A 21 -18.75 5.00 -2.87
N ALA A 22 -18.74 6.31 -2.61
CA ALA A 22 -17.52 7.12 -2.62
C ALA A 22 -16.50 6.61 -1.60
N PHE A 23 -16.95 6.28 -0.39
CA PHE A 23 -16.09 5.71 0.65
C PHE A 23 -15.47 4.37 0.23
N ALA A 24 -16.28 3.47 -0.35
CA ALA A 24 -15.77 2.18 -0.83
C ALA A 24 -14.77 2.33 -1.99
N LEU A 25 -14.96 3.32 -2.87
CA LEU A 25 -14.03 3.62 -3.94
C LEU A 25 -12.71 4.18 -3.41
N GLU A 26 -12.76 5.09 -2.43
CA GLU A 26 -11.54 5.64 -1.84
C GLU A 26 -10.76 4.56 -1.08
N GLN A 27 -11.44 3.67 -0.36
CA GLN A 27 -10.80 2.54 0.29
C GLN A 27 -10.08 1.64 -0.71
N LYS A 28 -10.74 1.29 -1.82
CA LYS A 28 -10.11 0.52 -2.92
C LYS A 28 -8.90 1.23 -3.51
N ARG A 29 -8.97 2.55 -3.67
CA ARG A 29 -7.85 3.34 -4.17
C ARG A 29 -6.67 3.29 -3.21
N ILE A 30 -6.90 3.46 -1.91
CA ILE A 30 -5.85 3.37 -0.87
C ILE A 30 -5.20 1.98 -0.88
N ASP A 31 -6.00 0.92 -0.95
CA ASP A 31 -5.48 -0.45 -1.02
C ASP A 31 -4.63 -0.67 -2.27
N LEU A 32 -5.07 -0.19 -3.44
CA LEU A 32 -4.30 -0.25 -4.68
C LEU A 32 -3.00 0.57 -4.62
N GLU A 33 -3.02 1.75 -3.99
CA GLU A 33 -1.82 2.57 -3.80
C GLU A 33 -0.82 1.87 -2.86
N ARG A 34 -1.30 1.22 -1.80
CA ARG A 34 -0.47 0.38 -0.90
C ARG A 34 0.16 -0.77 -1.67
N ASP A 35 -0.62 -1.53 -2.43
CA ASP A 35 -0.12 -2.70 -3.16
C ASP A 35 0.91 -2.29 -4.22
N LYS A 36 0.70 -1.15 -4.88
CA LYS A 36 1.68 -0.57 -5.82
C LYS A 36 2.99 -0.17 -5.13
N PHE A 37 2.91 0.40 -3.93
CA PHE A 37 4.09 0.75 -3.14
C PHE A 37 4.86 -0.50 -2.71
N GLU A 38 4.15 -1.50 -2.18
CA GLU A 38 4.70 -2.79 -1.78
C GLU A 38 5.39 -3.51 -2.94
N PHE A 39 4.74 -3.56 -4.12
CA PHE A 39 5.32 -4.14 -5.32
C PHE A 39 6.62 -3.45 -5.74
N LYS A 40 6.65 -2.12 -5.75
CA LYS A 40 7.87 -1.36 -6.04
C LYS A 40 8.98 -1.65 -5.04
N ARG A 41 8.65 -1.72 -3.75
CA ARG A 41 9.63 -2.06 -2.70
C ARG A 41 10.22 -3.45 -2.94
N THR A 42 9.41 -4.46 -3.23
CA THR A 42 9.89 -5.82 -3.51
C THR A 42 10.86 -5.84 -4.68
N ILE A 43 10.58 -5.11 -5.76
CA ILE A 43 11.50 -5.00 -6.91
C ILE A 43 12.84 -4.39 -6.50
N GLU A 44 12.83 -3.26 -5.78
CA GLU A 44 14.08 -2.60 -5.38
C GLU A 44 14.89 -3.44 -4.40
N GLU A 45 14.23 -4.13 -3.47
CA GLU A 45 14.91 -5.05 -2.57
C GLU A 45 15.47 -6.28 -3.28
N ASP A 46 14.78 -6.82 -4.29
CA ASP A 46 15.30 -7.92 -5.10
C ASP A 46 16.55 -7.51 -5.87
N LYS A 47 16.59 -6.27 -6.39
CA LYS A 47 17.79 -5.69 -7.00
C LYS A 47 18.92 -5.60 -5.98
N LEU A 48 18.65 -5.02 -4.81
CA LEU A 48 19.64 -4.86 -3.75
C LEU A 48 20.20 -6.19 -3.25
N SER A 49 19.33 -7.19 -3.12
CA SER A 49 19.71 -8.54 -2.69
C SER A 49 20.69 -9.20 -3.68
N ARG A 50 20.54 -8.90 -4.97
CA ARG A 50 21.38 -9.43 -6.06
C ARG A 50 22.61 -8.58 -6.36
N THR A 51 22.74 -7.39 -5.77
CA THR A 51 23.92 -6.54 -5.96
C THR A 51 25.18 -7.26 -5.51
N ASP A 52 26.12 -7.40 -6.44
CA ASP A 52 27.47 -7.89 -6.15
C ASP A 52 28.26 -6.77 -5.45
N THR A 53 28.78 -7.09 -4.28
CA THR A 53 29.52 -6.17 -3.41
C THR A 53 31.00 -6.55 -3.35
N SER A 54 31.44 -7.58 -4.07
CA SER A 54 32.81 -8.11 -3.98
C SER A 54 33.89 -7.10 -4.38
N ALA A 55 33.56 -6.19 -5.30
CA ALA A 55 34.45 -5.11 -5.75
C ALA A 55 34.35 -3.83 -4.89
N MET A 56 33.47 -3.78 -3.90
CA MET A 56 33.27 -2.60 -3.03
C MET A 56 34.24 -2.60 -1.85
N SER A 57 34.38 -1.45 -1.19
CA SER A 57 35.15 -1.34 0.05
C SER A 57 34.56 -2.20 1.18
N ILE A 58 35.35 -2.45 2.22
CA ILE A 58 34.90 -3.24 3.39
C ILE A 58 33.67 -2.60 4.05
N ASP A 59 33.69 -1.28 4.26
CA ASP A 59 32.57 -0.55 4.87
C ASP A 59 31.29 -0.66 4.03
N GLU A 60 31.41 -0.60 2.70
CA GLU A 60 30.28 -0.79 1.79
C GLU A 60 29.76 -2.22 1.82
N GLN A 61 30.64 -3.23 1.84
CA GLN A 61 30.25 -4.63 1.97
C GLN A 61 29.45 -4.87 3.26
N GLU A 62 29.92 -4.33 4.39
CA GLU A 62 29.22 -4.42 5.67
C GLU A 62 27.86 -3.73 5.64
N TYR A 63 27.79 -2.53 5.06
CA TYR A 63 26.54 -1.80 4.87
C TYR A 63 25.53 -2.64 4.08
N TYR A 64 25.90 -3.12 2.89
CA TYR A 64 24.99 -3.90 2.05
C TYR A 64 24.60 -5.23 2.71
N GLN A 65 25.50 -5.86 3.47
CA GLN A 65 25.17 -7.07 4.23
C GLN A 65 24.10 -6.80 5.28
N ASN A 66 24.19 -5.68 6.00
CA ASN A 66 23.16 -5.27 6.96
C ASN A 66 21.82 -5.02 6.26
N VAL A 67 21.81 -4.29 5.14
CA VAL A 67 20.56 -4.04 4.41
C VAL A 67 19.94 -5.34 3.88
N LYS A 68 20.75 -6.26 3.33
CA LYS A 68 20.28 -7.60 2.92
C LYS A 68 19.65 -8.36 4.09
N ASN A 69 20.26 -8.32 5.27
CA ASN A 69 19.70 -8.96 6.47
C ASN A 69 18.37 -8.33 6.91
N GLN A 70 18.23 -7.01 6.83
CA GLN A 70 16.97 -6.30 7.13
C GLN A 70 15.86 -6.70 6.15
N ILE A 71 16.18 -6.79 4.86
CA ILE A 71 15.26 -7.26 3.81
C ILE A 71 14.78 -8.68 4.10
N LEU A 72 15.70 -9.60 4.39
CA LEU A 72 15.37 -10.99 4.70
C LEU A 72 14.47 -11.10 5.95
N SER A 73 14.81 -10.37 7.01
CA SER A 73 14.03 -10.34 8.26
C SER A 73 12.60 -9.86 8.01
N ARG A 74 12.46 -8.78 7.23
CA ARG A 74 11.14 -8.24 6.87
C ARG A 74 10.32 -9.22 6.06
N ARG A 75 10.92 -9.91 5.09
CA ARG A 75 10.23 -10.94 4.28
C ARG A 75 9.80 -12.14 5.12
N SER A 76 10.64 -12.59 6.05
CA SER A 76 10.28 -13.68 6.97
C SER A 76 9.12 -13.32 7.91
N ALA A 77 8.95 -12.04 8.24
CA ALA A 77 7.82 -11.59 9.06
C ALA A 77 6.49 -11.45 8.27
N GLN A 78 6.56 -11.49 6.93
CA GLN A 78 5.40 -11.38 6.03
C GLN A 78 4.93 -12.72 5.47
N ALA A 79 5.70 -13.80 5.66
CA ALA A 79 5.39 -15.16 5.23
C ALA A 79 4.58 -15.91 6.31
#